data_AF-W6ZH17-F1
#
_entry.id   AF-W6ZH17-F1
#
_cell.length_a   1.000
_cell.length_b   1.000
_cell.length_c   1.000
_cell.angle_alpha   90.00
_cell.angle_beta   90.00
_cell.angle_gamma   90.00
#
_symmetry.space_group_name_H-M   'P 1'
#
loop_
_entity.id
_entity.type
_entity.pdbx_description
1 polymer ?
#
loop_
_entity_poly.entity_id
_entity_poly.type
_entity_poly.pdbx_seq_one_letter_code
_entity_poly.pdbx_strand_id
1 'polypeptide(L)'
;PQMPQKITTTKLPAYYSLAPTVPSPYIGSLEISLDAILAFGQLYATIPGVTPLVTALLEPVSPGKDWIGIVSALETETPLHARYLMIELLFLLTRTLLPEQIAESRGILGRLYDRKKQLATRFLLRYDMLREWKMEPNPSSYRDQPITIASTAPVLGFVAPEPPIVGVASPKYPYRRALLLNVIPTLIAGPVGGYVSQSVRERMKHHVTELDRYLMIRDEEAEGWSDGRVKSVVCFVLMHWLWLRGNNATLDDLEVLDWEELEGKAEECGWIGDDATRV
;
A
#
# COMPACT_ATOMS: atom_id res chain seq x y z
N PRO A 1 -18.43 -42.66 -3.18
CA PRO A 1 -17.09 -42.18 -2.74
C PRO A 1 -16.69 -40.92 -3.52
N GLN A 2 -16.93 -39.75 -2.93
CA GLN A 2 -16.42 -38.48 -3.50
C GLN A 2 -14.92 -38.40 -3.24
N MET A 3 -14.14 -38.31 -4.32
CA MET A 3 -12.73 -37.95 -4.22
C MET A 3 -12.61 -36.55 -3.59
N PRO A 4 -11.61 -36.30 -2.75
CA PRO A 4 -11.34 -34.96 -2.26
C PRO A 4 -10.90 -34.11 -3.46
N GLN A 5 -11.71 -33.12 -3.83
CA GLN A 5 -11.31 -32.08 -4.76
C GLN A 5 -10.17 -31.29 -4.14
N LYS A 6 -8.93 -31.58 -4.57
CA LYS A 6 -7.82 -30.65 -4.43
C LYS A 6 -8.10 -29.46 -5.33
N ILE A 7 -8.66 -28.39 -4.78
CA ILE A 7 -8.63 -27.08 -5.41
C ILE A 7 -7.17 -26.62 -5.28
N THR A 8 -6.37 -26.81 -6.33
CA THR A 8 -5.06 -26.17 -6.45
C THR A 8 -5.27 -24.67 -6.62
N THR A 9 -5.36 -23.93 -5.52
CA THR A 9 -5.19 -22.47 -5.52
C THR A 9 -3.70 -22.14 -5.64
N THR A 10 -3.13 -22.30 -6.84
CA THR A 10 -1.68 -22.21 -7.08
C THR A 10 -1.27 -21.03 -7.96
N LYS A 11 -1.84 -19.84 -7.75
CA LYS A 11 -1.38 -18.62 -8.47
C LYS A 11 -0.89 -17.49 -7.58
N LEU A 12 -1.15 -17.54 -6.27
CA LEU A 12 -0.66 -16.52 -5.37
C LEU A 12 0.82 -16.76 -5.02
N PRO A 13 1.67 -15.73 -5.07
CA PRO A 13 3.01 -15.80 -4.52
C PRO A 13 3.02 -16.29 -3.07
N ALA A 14 4.04 -17.08 -2.71
CA ALA A 14 4.13 -17.73 -1.39
C ALA A 14 4.09 -16.75 -0.21
N TYR A 15 4.50 -15.49 -0.41
CA TYR A 15 4.50 -14.48 0.63
C TYR A 15 3.10 -14.13 1.16
N TYR A 16 2.02 -14.36 0.40
CA TYR A 16 0.65 -14.18 0.89
C TYR A 16 0.23 -15.22 1.94
N SER A 17 0.94 -16.34 2.03
CA SER A 17 0.67 -17.41 3.00
C SER A 17 1.49 -17.26 4.29
N LEU A 18 2.35 -16.24 4.39
CA LEU A 18 3.10 -15.96 5.61
C LEU A 18 2.19 -15.42 6.71
N ALA A 19 2.52 -15.72 7.96
CA ALA A 19 1.79 -15.16 9.11
C ALA A 19 2.02 -13.64 9.21
N PRO A 20 1.03 -12.84 9.61
CA PRO A 20 1.21 -11.41 9.85
C PRO A 20 2.12 -11.14 11.05
N THR A 21 2.83 -10.02 11.05
CA THR A 21 3.56 -9.52 12.22
C THR A 21 2.59 -8.87 13.20
N VAL A 22 2.64 -9.28 14.47
CA VAL A 22 1.72 -8.81 15.52
C VAL A 22 2.54 -8.45 16.78
N PRO A 23 2.54 -7.19 17.24
CA PRO A 23 1.84 -6.04 16.63
C PRO A 23 2.43 -5.65 15.26
N SER A 24 1.61 -5.02 14.42
CA SER A 24 2.08 -4.47 13.14
C SER A 24 3.19 -3.43 13.40
N PRO A 25 4.29 -3.43 12.62
CA PRO A 25 5.29 -2.38 12.69
C PRO A 25 4.85 -1.08 12.00
N TYR A 26 3.72 -1.11 11.28
CA TYR A 26 3.09 0.03 10.65
C TYR A 26 1.96 0.53 11.53
N ILE A 27 2.07 1.76 12.01
CA ILE A 27 1.11 2.39 12.91
C ILE A 27 -0.13 2.83 12.12
N GLY A 28 0.07 3.22 10.85
CA GLY A 28 -1.00 3.70 9.98
C GLY A 28 -1.30 5.18 10.21
N SER A 29 -0.28 6.03 10.12
CA SER A 29 -0.42 7.48 10.28
C SER A 29 0.44 8.25 9.28
N LEU A 30 -0.09 9.37 8.79
CA LEU A 30 0.65 10.28 7.92
C LEU A 30 1.85 10.90 8.64
N GLU A 31 1.76 11.21 9.93
CA GLU A 31 2.84 11.81 10.71
C GLU A 31 4.12 10.96 10.67
N ILE A 32 3.99 9.64 10.84
CA ILE A 32 5.14 8.71 10.76
C ILE A 32 5.81 8.75 9.38
N SER A 33 5.01 8.96 8.34
CA SER A 33 5.52 9.09 6.96
C SER A 33 6.23 10.42 6.74
N LEU A 34 5.69 11.52 7.28
CA LEU A 34 6.31 12.84 7.22
C LEU A 34 7.62 12.89 8.02
N ASP A 35 7.66 12.26 9.19
CA ASP A 35 8.87 12.12 10.00
C ASP A 35 9.95 11.31 9.25
N ALA A 36 9.56 10.24 8.57
CA ALA A 36 10.48 9.45 7.74
C ALA A 36 11.03 10.26 6.55
N ILE A 37 10.19 11.11 5.93
CA ILE A 37 10.62 12.03 4.86
C ILE A 37 11.60 13.08 5.40
N LEU A 38 11.34 13.64 6.59
CA LEU A 38 12.24 14.58 7.25
C LEU A 38 13.59 13.92 7.59
N ALA A 39 13.58 12.70 8.14
CA ALA A 39 14.79 11.95 8.44
C ALA A 39 15.62 11.66 7.18
N PHE A 40 14.95 11.29 6.07
CA PHE A 40 15.58 11.13 4.76
C PHE A 40 16.23 12.45 4.29
N GLY A 41 15.51 13.57 4.41
CA GLY A 41 16.01 14.89 4.05
C GLY A 41 17.22 15.32 4.87
N GLN A 42 17.23 15.04 6.17
CA GLN A 42 18.37 15.32 7.05
C GLN A 42 19.60 14.49 6.68
N LEU A 43 19.40 13.21 6.37
CA LEU A 43 20.50 12.30 6.01
C LEU A 43 21.20 12.74 4.70
N TYR A 44 20.44 13.28 3.76
CA TYR A 44 20.92 13.64 2.42
C TYR A 44 20.92 15.16 2.16
N ALA A 45 20.90 15.98 3.22
CA ALA A 45 20.72 17.44 3.13
C ALA A 45 21.80 18.16 2.31
N THR A 46 23.00 17.58 2.20
CA THR A 46 24.12 18.17 1.45
C THR A 46 24.03 17.92 -0.06
N ILE A 47 23.11 17.07 -0.53
CA ILE A 47 23.00 16.72 -1.94
C ILE A 47 21.97 17.63 -2.64
N PRO A 48 22.36 18.36 -3.70
CA PRO A 48 21.45 19.15 -4.51
C PRO A 48 20.24 18.36 -5.01
N GLY A 49 19.08 19.02 -5.02
CA GLY A 49 17.80 18.40 -5.41
C GLY A 49 17.06 17.68 -4.28
N VAL A 50 17.74 17.27 -3.20
CA VAL A 50 17.08 16.62 -2.04
C VAL A 50 16.15 17.59 -1.31
N THR A 51 16.62 18.81 -1.01
CA THR A 51 15.78 19.81 -0.32
C THR A 51 14.50 20.12 -1.08
N PRO A 52 14.53 20.45 -2.40
CA PRO A 52 13.30 20.62 -3.19
C PRO A 52 12.37 19.39 -3.18
N LEU A 53 12.93 18.18 -3.28
CA LEU A 53 12.16 16.94 -3.21
C LEU A 53 11.44 16.80 -1.87
N VAL A 54 12.17 16.98 -0.77
CA VAL A 54 11.63 16.84 0.60
C VAL A 54 10.55 17.88 0.85
N THR A 55 10.79 19.15 0.51
CA THR A 55 9.77 20.20 0.60
C THR A 55 8.51 19.81 -0.18
N ALA A 56 8.68 19.33 -1.41
CA ALA A 56 7.55 18.93 -2.24
C ALA A 56 6.75 17.75 -1.67
N LEU A 57 7.41 16.78 -1.02
CA LEU A 57 6.80 15.63 -0.36
C LEU A 57 6.02 15.99 0.91
N LEU A 58 6.48 17.01 1.64
CA LEU A 58 5.83 17.46 2.89
C LEU A 58 4.58 18.31 2.63
N GLU A 59 4.55 19.04 1.52
CA GLU A 59 3.36 19.81 1.11
C GLU A 59 2.11 18.94 0.95
N PRO A 60 0.90 19.51 1.07
CA PRO A 60 -0.34 18.82 0.71
C PRO A 60 -0.31 18.26 -0.73
N VAL A 61 -1.07 17.19 -0.96
CA VAL A 61 -1.12 16.53 -2.27
C VAL A 61 -1.65 17.50 -3.32
N SER A 62 -0.89 17.69 -4.40
CA SER A 62 -1.26 18.54 -5.54
C SER A 62 -1.14 17.75 -6.84
N PRO A 63 -2.25 17.52 -7.58
CA PRO A 63 -2.25 16.73 -8.81
C PRO A 63 -1.40 17.32 -9.95
N GLY A 64 -1.22 18.64 -9.98
CA GLY A 64 -0.50 19.34 -11.05
C GLY A 64 1.01 19.50 -10.81
N LYS A 65 1.54 18.94 -9.72
CA LYS A 65 2.95 19.08 -9.36
C LYS A 65 3.83 18.24 -10.29
N ASP A 66 4.88 18.86 -10.84
CA ASP A 66 5.83 18.21 -11.76
C ASP A 66 6.81 17.29 -11.00
N TRP A 67 6.32 16.12 -10.60
CA TRP A 67 7.12 15.11 -9.90
C TRP A 67 8.27 14.56 -10.75
N ILE A 68 8.11 14.51 -12.08
CA ILE A 68 9.18 14.07 -12.97
C ILE A 68 10.32 15.08 -12.94
N GLY A 69 10.02 16.37 -13.05
CA GLY A 69 11.01 17.44 -12.93
C GLY A 69 11.71 17.44 -11.57
N ILE A 70 10.94 17.30 -10.48
CA ILE A 70 11.49 17.25 -9.11
C ILE A 70 12.43 16.06 -8.92
N VAL A 71 12.04 14.85 -9.35
CA VAL A 71 12.91 13.66 -9.24
C VAL A 71 14.12 13.77 -10.16
N SER A 72 13.97 14.38 -11.35
CA SER A 72 15.09 14.62 -12.28
C SER A 72 16.12 15.60 -11.72
N ALA A 73 15.74 16.51 -10.81
CA ALA A 73 16.67 17.43 -10.18
C ALA A 73 17.77 16.73 -9.34
N LEU A 74 17.55 15.47 -8.95
CA LEU A 74 18.55 14.64 -8.27
C LEU A 74 19.73 14.23 -9.19
N GLU A 75 19.58 14.37 -10.51
CA GLU A 75 20.58 13.95 -11.51
C GLU A 75 21.72 14.98 -11.70
N THR A 76 21.71 16.09 -10.98
CA THR A 76 22.46 17.31 -11.32
C THR A 76 23.96 17.29 -10.97
N GLU A 77 24.42 16.43 -10.06
CA GLU A 77 25.83 16.45 -9.60
C GLU A 77 26.66 15.29 -10.15
N THR A 78 26.24 14.04 -9.93
CA THR A 78 26.93 12.85 -10.46
C THR A 78 25.95 11.69 -10.64
N PRO A 79 26.04 10.90 -11.74
CA PRO A 79 25.11 9.80 -12.02
C PRO A 79 25.04 8.73 -10.91
N LEU A 80 26.16 8.44 -10.25
CA LEU A 80 26.23 7.45 -9.18
C LEU A 80 25.46 7.89 -7.92
N HIS A 81 25.57 9.17 -7.51
CA HIS A 81 24.82 9.69 -6.37
C HIS A 81 23.32 9.79 -6.69
N ALA A 82 22.96 10.19 -7.91
CA ALA A 82 21.58 10.25 -8.35
C ALA A 82 20.88 8.89 -8.28
N ARG A 83 21.51 7.85 -8.84
CA ARG A 83 21.00 6.47 -8.78
C ARG A 83 20.86 5.98 -7.33
N TYR A 84 21.89 6.20 -6.51
CA TYR A 84 21.86 5.83 -5.10
C TYR A 84 20.65 6.47 -4.38
N LEU A 85 20.44 7.78 -4.57
CA LEU A 85 19.33 8.51 -3.97
C LEU A 85 17.96 8.06 -4.48
N MET A 86 17.83 7.78 -5.79
CA MET A 86 16.57 7.26 -6.32
C MET A 86 16.22 5.89 -5.75
N ILE A 87 17.21 5.02 -5.55
CA ILE A 87 16.99 3.71 -4.92
C ILE A 87 16.63 3.88 -3.44
N GLU A 88 17.30 4.79 -2.71
CA GLU A 88 16.94 5.10 -1.33
C GLU A 88 15.51 5.65 -1.23
N LEU A 89 15.13 6.57 -2.11
CA LEU A 89 13.77 7.11 -2.20
C LEU A 89 12.75 6.01 -2.52
N LEU A 90 13.06 5.10 -3.46
CA LEU A 90 12.21 3.95 -3.78
C LEU A 90 11.92 3.10 -2.54
N PHE A 91 12.95 2.85 -1.71
CA PHE A 91 12.77 2.00 -0.53
C PHE A 91 12.18 2.74 0.66
N LEU A 92 12.38 4.06 0.78
CA LEU A 92 11.56 4.88 1.66
C LEU A 92 10.07 4.73 1.30
N LEU A 93 9.74 4.88 0.00
CA LEU A 93 8.37 4.75 -0.50
C LEU A 93 7.78 3.36 -0.26
N THR A 94 8.47 2.30 -0.65
CA THR A 94 7.93 0.93 -0.66
C THR A 94 7.97 0.23 0.71
N ARG A 95 8.89 0.61 1.60
CA ARG A 95 9.06 -0.05 2.90
C ARG A 95 8.50 0.73 4.07
N THR A 96 8.29 2.03 3.89
CA THR A 96 7.76 2.91 4.94
C THR A 96 6.49 3.60 4.48
N LEU A 97 6.56 4.48 3.47
CA LEU A 97 5.46 5.40 3.17
C LEU A 97 4.20 4.68 2.68
N LEU A 98 4.29 3.84 1.64
CA LEU A 98 3.14 3.06 1.17
C LEU A 98 2.54 2.17 2.25
N PRO A 99 3.32 1.36 3.00
CA PRO A 99 2.78 0.58 4.10
C PRO A 99 2.03 1.39 5.17
N GLU A 100 2.56 2.53 5.62
CA GLU A 100 1.87 3.38 6.59
C GLU A 100 0.55 3.90 6.03
N GLN A 101 0.54 4.41 4.79
CA GLN A 101 -0.70 4.91 4.17
C GLN A 101 -1.72 3.79 3.87
N ILE A 102 -1.27 2.57 3.58
CA ILE A 102 -2.17 1.41 3.43
C ILE A 102 -2.79 1.04 4.77
N ALA A 103 -1.99 1.01 5.84
CA ALA A 103 -2.47 0.71 7.19
C ALA A 103 -3.49 1.77 7.66
N GLU A 104 -3.21 3.06 7.41
CA GLU A 104 -4.12 4.18 7.68
C GLU A 104 -5.44 4.03 6.93
N SER A 105 -5.38 3.81 5.61
CA SER A 105 -6.54 3.60 4.73
C SER A 105 -7.43 2.48 5.25
N ARG A 106 -6.82 1.34 5.57
CA ARG A 106 -7.53 0.17 6.10
C ARG A 106 -8.14 0.42 7.48
N GLY A 107 -7.45 1.20 8.32
CA GLY A 107 -7.95 1.63 9.62
C GLY A 107 -9.22 2.46 9.50
N ILE A 108 -9.21 3.49 8.64
CA ILE A 108 -10.37 4.37 8.39
C ILE A 108 -11.55 3.56 7.82
N LEU A 109 -11.30 2.74 6.79
CA LEU A 109 -12.33 1.90 6.17
C LEU A 109 -12.91 0.86 7.14
N GLY A 110 -12.08 0.26 7.99
CA GLY A 110 -12.53 -0.66 9.02
C GLY A 110 -13.53 0.00 9.97
N ARG A 111 -13.17 1.19 10.50
CA ARG A 111 -14.06 1.98 11.37
C ARG A 111 -15.36 2.37 10.66
N LEU A 112 -15.25 2.81 9.41
CA LEU A 112 -16.41 3.17 8.59
C LEU A 112 -17.38 2.00 8.43
N TYR A 113 -16.90 0.86 7.95
CA TYR A 113 -17.77 -0.30 7.73
C TYR A 113 -18.36 -0.84 9.04
N ASP A 114 -17.64 -0.72 10.16
CA ASP A 114 -18.16 -1.09 11.48
C ASP A 114 -19.27 -0.15 11.95
N ARG A 115 -19.14 1.18 11.72
CA ARG A 115 -20.19 2.16 12.06
C ARG A 115 -21.40 2.06 11.13
N LYS A 116 -21.18 1.85 9.83
CA LYS A 116 -22.21 1.88 8.78
C LYS A 116 -22.37 0.51 8.11
N LYS A 117 -22.81 -0.48 8.90
CA LYS A 117 -22.96 -1.89 8.49
C LYS A 117 -23.88 -2.07 7.29
N GLN A 118 -24.86 -1.18 7.11
CA GLN A 118 -25.87 -1.26 6.05
C GLN A 118 -25.41 -0.69 4.69
N LEU A 119 -24.28 0.03 4.62
CA LEU A 119 -23.78 0.56 3.34
C LEU A 119 -23.33 -0.60 2.45
N ALA A 120 -24.12 -0.96 1.44
CA ALA A 120 -23.82 -2.02 0.47
C ALA A 120 -22.78 -1.58 -0.59
N THR A 121 -21.86 -0.70 -0.21
CA THR A 121 -21.13 0.16 -1.15
C THR A 121 -19.62 -0.09 -1.11
N ARG A 122 -18.99 -0.15 -2.29
CA ARG A 122 -17.52 -0.18 -2.41
C ARG A 122 -16.98 1.24 -2.64
N PHE A 123 -16.02 1.64 -1.81
CA PHE A 123 -15.36 2.95 -1.90
C PHE A 123 -14.20 2.90 -2.89
N LEU A 124 -14.22 3.80 -3.87
CA LEU A 124 -13.17 3.99 -4.87
C LEU A 124 -11.85 4.53 -4.27
N LEU A 125 -11.92 5.06 -3.05
CA LEU A 125 -10.79 5.60 -2.29
C LEU A 125 -9.89 4.53 -1.66
N ARG A 126 -10.30 3.25 -1.72
CA ARG A 126 -9.51 2.13 -1.19
C ARG A 126 -8.15 2.01 -1.87
N TYR A 127 -7.11 1.68 -1.11
CA TYR A 127 -5.77 1.48 -1.67
C TYR A 127 -5.72 0.36 -2.72
N ASP A 128 -6.46 -0.74 -2.51
CA ASP A 128 -6.53 -1.86 -3.46
C ASP A 128 -7.37 -1.53 -4.70
N MET A 129 -7.91 -0.33 -4.81
CA MET A 129 -8.57 0.20 -6.02
C MET A 129 -7.70 1.19 -6.81
N LEU A 130 -6.47 1.48 -6.36
CA LEU A 130 -5.52 2.33 -7.10
C LEU A 130 -4.97 1.68 -8.36
N ARG A 131 -5.06 0.35 -8.46
CA ARG A 131 -4.59 -0.44 -9.60
C ARG A 131 -5.60 -1.54 -9.94
N GLU A 132 -5.50 -2.02 -11.17
CA GLU A 132 -6.30 -3.13 -11.68
C GLU A 132 -6.19 -4.36 -10.79
N TRP A 133 -7.34 -4.97 -10.53
CA TRP A 133 -7.42 -6.22 -9.80
C TRP A 133 -6.92 -7.36 -10.66
N LYS A 134 -6.13 -8.26 -10.06
CA LYS A 134 -5.75 -9.50 -10.72
C LYS A 134 -6.97 -10.39 -10.80
N MET A 135 -7.26 -10.86 -12.00
CA MET A 135 -8.40 -11.71 -12.29
C MET A 135 -7.94 -13.16 -12.46
N GLU A 136 -8.80 -14.11 -12.12
CA GLU A 136 -8.63 -15.53 -12.40
C GLU A 136 -9.88 -16.12 -13.05
N PRO A 137 -9.73 -17.17 -13.89
CA PRO A 137 -10.87 -17.85 -14.48
C PRO A 137 -11.77 -18.41 -13.38
N ASN A 138 -13.06 -18.08 -13.44
CA ASN A 138 -14.03 -18.63 -12.52
C ASN A 138 -14.54 -19.98 -13.06
N PRO A 139 -14.37 -21.11 -12.35
CA PRO A 139 -14.83 -22.41 -12.84
C PRO A 139 -16.37 -22.52 -12.93
N SER A 140 -17.12 -21.63 -12.28
CA SER A 140 -18.59 -21.63 -12.29
C SER A 140 -19.23 -20.54 -13.17
N SER A 141 -18.41 -19.70 -13.83
CA SER A 141 -18.90 -18.58 -14.64
C SER A 141 -18.01 -18.38 -15.87
N TYR A 142 -18.58 -17.87 -16.96
CA TYR A 142 -17.81 -17.46 -18.13
C TYR A 142 -17.01 -16.17 -17.91
N ARG A 143 -17.20 -15.49 -16.78
CA ARG A 143 -16.48 -14.27 -16.41
C ARG A 143 -15.35 -14.58 -15.45
N ASP A 144 -14.20 -13.93 -15.64
CA ASP A 144 -13.14 -13.96 -14.64
C ASP A 144 -13.61 -13.32 -13.33
N GLN A 145 -13.05 -13.79 -12.22
CA GLN A 145 -13.31 -13.26 -10.88
C GLN A 145 -12.04 -12.61 -10.31
N PRO A 146 -12.15 -11.55 -9.50
CA PRO A 146 -10.99 -10.97 -8.84
C PRO A 146 -10.41 -11.94 -7.81
N ILE A 147 -9.08 -12.03 -7.77
CA ILE A 147 -8.36 -12.77 -6.76
C ILE A 147 -8.44 -11.98 -5.45
N THR A 148 -9.06 -12.57 -4.44
CA THR A 148 -9.26 -11.94 -3.13
C THR A 148 -8.61 -12.73 -2.00
N ILE A 149 -8.16 -12.01 -0.99
CA ILE A 149 -7.56 -12.58 0.21
C ILE A 149 -8.36 -12.13 1.43
N ALA A 150 -8.71 -13.09 2.27
CA ALA A 150 -9.47 -12.82 3.48
C ALA A 150 -8.63 -12.06 4.50
N SER A 151 -9.17 -10.94 4.98
CA SER A 151 -8.61 -10.17 6.09
C SER A 151 -8.92 -10.86 7.41
N THR A 152 -8.15 -11.89 7.71
CA THR A 152 -8.32 -12.72 8.91
C THR A 152 -7.69 -12.08 10.14
N ALA A 153 -8.31 -12.28 11.29
CA ALA A 153 -7.75 -11.80 12.55
C ALA A 153 -6.46 -12.55 12.88
N PRO A 154 -5.43 -11.87 13.42
CA PRO A 154 -4.29 -12.56 13.97
C PRO A 154 -4.71 -13.44 15.16
N VAL A 155 -4.04 -14.58 15.34
CA VAL A 155 -4.31 -15.52 16.42
C VAL A 155 -3.91 -14.88 17.77
N LEU A 156 -4.83 -14.81 18.72
CA LEU A 156 -4.57 -14.27 20.07
C LEU A 156 -3.46 -15.08 20.76
N GLY A 157 -2.46 -14.39 21.31
CA GLY A 157 -1.31 -15.02 21.96
C GLY A 157 -0.24 -15.55 21.00
N PHE A 158 -0.46 -15.43 19.68
CA PHE A 158 0.60 -15.68 18.70
C PHE A 158 1.58 -14.51 18.72
N VAL A 159 2.72 -14.72 19.36
CA VAL A 159 3.91 -13.92 19.08
C VAL A 159 4.39 -14.39 17.72
N ALA A 160 4.23 -13.55 16.70
CA ALA A 160 4.83 -13.86 15.41
C ALA A 160 6.32 -14.11 15.64
N PRO A 161 6.90 -15.23 15.13
CA PRO A 161 8.35 -15.35 15.09
C PRO A 161 8.88 -14.09 14.40
N GLU A 162 10.07 -13.62 14.82
CA GLU A 162 10.71 -12.47 14.17
C GLU A 162 10.51 -12.63 12.66
N PRO A 163 9.89 -11.64 12.01
CA PRO A 163 9.43 -11.84 10.66
C PRO A 163 10.65 -12.23 9.81
N PRO A 164 10.49 -13.08 8.80
CA PRO A 164 11.59 -13.39 7.91
C PRO A 164 11.98 -12.11 7.17
N ILE A 165 12.93 -11.38 7.74
CA ILE A 165 13.50 -10.16 7.19
C ILE A 165 14.54 -10.61 6.17
N VAL A 166 14.40 -10.14 4.93
CA VAL A 166 15.51 -10.26 3.98
C VAL A 166 16.45 -9.10 4.23
N GLY A 167 17.65 -9.44 4.71
CA GLY A 167 18.73 -8.50 5.02
C GLY A 167 18.78 -8.13 6.50
N VAL A 168 19.90 -8.46 7.16
CA VAL A 168 20.38 -7.67 8.31
C VAL A 168 20.62 -6.24 7.79
N ALA A 169 20.48 -5.20 8.63
CA ALA A 169 20.78 -3.81 8.27
C ALA A 169 21.96 -3.77 7.28
N SER A 170 21.64 -3.46 6.02
CA SER A 170 22.60 -3.66 4.93
C SER A 170 23.80 -2.77 5.23
N PRO A 171 25.04 -3.29 5.29
CA PRO A 171 26.20 -2.44 5.49
C PRO A 171 26.29 -1.32 4.43
N LYS A 172 25.70 -1.58 3.25
CA LYS A 172 25.60 -0.64 2.14
C LYS A 172 24.48 0.40 2.32
N TYR A 173 23.42 0.06 3.06
CA TYR A 173 22.24 0.89 3.29
C TYR A 173 21.80 0.86 4.76
N PRO A 174 22.60 1.44 5.68
CA PRO A 174 22.42 1.26 7.13
C PRO A 174 21.16 1.94 7.67
N TYR A 175 20.61 2.93 6.98
CA TYR A 175 19.43 3.70 7.39
C TYR A 175 18.13 3.23 6.73
N ARG A 176 18.21 2.24 5.84
CA ARG A 176 17.05 1.71 5.10
C ARG A 176 16.31 0.70 5.95
N ARG A 177 14.99 0.85 6.08
CA ARG A 177 14.13 -0.19 6.67
C ARG A 177 14.29 -1.50 5.87
N ALA A 178 14.42 -2.63 6.54
CA ALA A 178 14.59 -3.92 5.86
C ALA A 178 13.29 -4.39 5.21
N LEU A 179 13.38 -5.26 4.19
CA LEU A 179 12.20 -5.82 3.54
C LEU A 179 11.54 -6.86 4.45
N LEU A 180 10.28 -6.60 4.78
CA LEU A 180 9.43 -7.50 5.54
C LEU A 180 8.70 -8.44 4.58
N LEU A 181 9.08 -9.72 4.49
CA LEU A 181 8.48 -10.64 3.51
C LEU A 181 6.99 -10.88 3.72
N ASN A 182 6.52 -10.75 4.96
CA ASN A 182 5.12 -10.83 5.33
C ASN A 182 4.44 -9.45 5.39
N VAL A 183 4.97 -8.41 4.72
CA VAL A 183 4.39 -7.06 4.72
C VAL A 183 2.93 -7.06 4.28
N ILE A 184 2.59 -7.76 3.20
CA ILE A 184 1.20 -7.81 2.72
C ILE A 184 0.28 -8.51 3.72
N PRO A 185 0.55 -9.75 4.17
CA PRO A 185 -0.23 -10.37 5.25
C PRO A 185 -0.38 -9.49 6.49
N THR A 186 0.66 -8.76 6.86
CA THR A 186 0.66 -7.84 8.01
C THR A 186 -0.29 -6.66 7.78
N LEU A 187 -0.23 -6.01 6.61
CA LEU A 187 -1.09 -4.87 6.27
C LEU A 187 -2.56 -5.28 6.11
N ILE A 188 -2.82 -6.47 5.56
CA ILE A 188 -4.19 -6.93 5.29
C ILE A 188 -4.83 -7.70 6.45
N ALA A 189 -4.09 -7.93 7.53
CA ALA A 189 -4.63 -8.58 8.73
C ALA A 189 -5.84 -7.79 9.26
N GLY A 190 -6.85 -8.52 9.74
CA GLY A 190 -7.95 -7.93 10.50
C GLY A 190 -7.47 -7.46 11.88
N PRO A 191 -8.28 -6.66 12.60
CA PRO A 191 -7.96 -6.27 13.97
C PRO A 191 -7.88 -7.51 14.88
N VAL A 192 -7.18 -7.38 16.01
CA VAL A 192 -7.16 -8.43 17.05
C VAL A 192 -8.60 -8.71 17.51
N GLY A 193 -9.00 -9.99 17.53
CA GLY A 193 -10.40 -10.39 17.79
C GLY A 193 -11.30 -10.41 16.55
N GLY A 194 -10.82 -9.88 15.42
CA GLY A 194 -11.52 -9.87 14.13
C GLY A 194 -12.56 -8.77 13.99
N TYR A 195 -13.09 -8.64 12.77
CA TYR A 195 -14.15 -7.68 12.48
C TYR A 195 -15.46 -8.06 13.19
N VAL A 196 -16.23 -7.03 13.55
CA VAL A 196 -17.48 -7.17 14.34
C VAL A 196 -18.54 -7.98 13.59
N SER A 197 -18.56 -7.95 12.26
CA SER A 197 -19.53 -8.68 11.45
C SER A 197 -18.91 -9.35 10.24
N GLN A 198 -19.59 -10.39 9.74
CA GLN A 198 -19.21 -11.05 8.48
C GLN A 198 -19.26 -10.06 7.30
N SER A 199 -20.24 -9.14 7.27
CA SER A 199 -20.34 -8.11 6.23
C SER A 199 -19.08 -7.23 6.16
N VAL A 200 -18.59 -6.76 7.31
CA VAL A 200 -17.35 -5.98 7.38
C VAL A 200 -16.15 -6.81 6.94
N ARG A 201 -16.07 -8.07 7.37
CA ARG A 201 -15.00 -9.00 6.95
C ARG A 201 -14.96 -9.19 5.43
N GLU A 202 -16.13 -9.36 4.80
CA GLU A 202 -16.25 -9.49 3.35
C GLU A 202 -15.82 -8.21 2.63
N ARG A 203 -16.23 -7.04 3.13
CA ARG A 203 -15.83 -5.74 2.55
C ARG A 203 -14.35 -5.45 2.73
N MET A 204 -13.77 -5.89 3.84
CA MET A 204 -12.35 -5.67 4.15
C MET A 204 -11.41 -6.65 3.45
N LYS A 205 -11.92 -7.62 2.67
CA LYS A 205 -11.09 -8.49 1.81
C LYS A 205 -10.15 -7.64 0.95
N HIS A 206 -8.93 -8.11 0.80
CA HIS A 206 -7.92 -7.51 -0.05
C HIS A 206 -8.09 -8.04 -1.48
N HIS A 207 -8.21 -7.14 -2.46
CA HIS A 207 -8.11 -7.50 -3.87
C HIS A 207 -6.64 -7.44 -4.28
N VAL A 208 -6.13 -8.53 -4.84
CA VAL A 208 -4.72 -8.58 -5.25
C VAL A 208 -4.52 -7.66 -6.44
N THR A 209 -3.52 -6.79 -6.37
CA THR A 209 -3.23 -5.80 -7.43
C THR A 209 -1.74 -5.78 -7.81
N GLU A 210 -1.39 -5.02 -8.85
CA GLU A 210 0.01 -4.72 -9.17
C GLU A 210 0.68 -3.80 -8.14
N LEU A 211 -0.08 -3.07 -7.31
CA LEU A 211 0.49 -2.25 -6.22
C LEU A 211 1.26 -3.14 -5.22
N ASP A 212 0.74 -4.34 -4.95
CA ASP A 212 1.34 -5.31 -4.03
C ASP A 212 2.78 -5.68 -4.43
N ARG A 213 3.06 -5.69 -5.75
CA ARG A 213 4.40 -5.99 -6.26
C ARG A 213 5.42 -4.95 -5.82
N TYR A 214 5.03 -3.68 -5.74
CA TYR A 214 5.96 -2.62 -5.33
C TYR A 214 6.42 -2.80 -3.87
N LEU A 215 5.56 -3.35 -3.00
CA LEU A 215 5.91 -3.66 -1.61
C LEU A 215 6.92 -4.81 -1.48
N MET A 216 7.11 -5.59 -2.55
CA MET A 216 7.97 -6.78 -2.57
C MET A 216 9.27 -6.57 -3.36
N ILE A 217 9.58 -5.34 -3.78
CA ILE A 217 10.82 -5.03 -4.49
C ILE A 217 12.01 -5.30 -3.57
N ARG A 218 12.98 -6.07 -4.08
CA ARG A 218 14.23 -6.40 -3.37
C ARG A 218 15.36 -5.47 -3.76
N ASP A 219 16.36 -5.36 -2.89
CA ASP A 219 17.58 -4.59 -3.15
C ASP A 219 18.27 -5.09 -4.43
N GLU A 220 18.43 -6.41 -4.59
CA GLU A 220 19.11 -7.00 -5.74
C GLU A 220 18.33 -6.77 -7.04
N GLU A 221 17.00 -6.75 -6.96
CA GLU A 221 16.14 -6.46 -8.11
C GLU A 221 16.33 -5.01 -8.56
N ALA A 222 16.27 -4.05 -7.64
CA ALA A 222 16.44 -2.63 -7.93
C ALA A 222 17.86 -2.31 -8.44
N GLU A 223 18.88 -2.97 -7.88
CA GLU A 223 20.27 -2.81 -8.29
C GLU A 223 20.50 -3.26 -9.75
N GLY A 224 19.77 -4.27 -10.22
CA GLY A 224 19.85 -4.77 -11.59
C GLY A 224 19.11 -3.93 -12.64
N TRP A 225 18.38 -2.88 -12.25
CA TRP A 225 17.61 -2.06 -13.20
C TRP A 225 18.44 -1.00 -13.91
N SER A 226 18.07 -0.62 -15.13
CA SER A 226 18.59 0.59 -15.77
C SER A 226 18.17 1.85 -15.03
N ASP A 227 18.92 2.95 -15.16
CA ASP A 227 18.60 4.24 -14.51
C ASP A 227 17.21 4.75 -14.90
N GLY A 228 16.86 4.65 -16.19
CA GLY A 228 15.54 5.00 -16.69
C GLY A 228 14.43 4.18 -16.01
N ARG A 229 14.66 2.88 -15.78
CA ARG A 229 13.68 2.02 -15.07
C ARG A 229 13.57 2.40 -13.61
N VAL A 230 14.68 2.66 -12.91
CA VAL A 230 14.66 3.13 -11.51
C VAL A 230 13.83 4.41 -11.40
N LYS A 231 14.14 5.41 -12.23
CA LYS A 231 13.43 6.69 -12.27
C LYS A 231 11.93 6.52 -12.53
N SER A 232 11.56 5.74 -13.56
CA SER A 232 10.15 5.48 -13.87
C SER A 232 9.43 4.80 -12.71
N VAL A 233 10.02 3.77 -12.10
CA VAL A 233 9.40 3.06 -10.97
C VAL A 233 9.28 3.98 -9.75
N VAL A 234 10.29 4.78 -9.43
CA VAL A 234 10.22 5.79 -8.36
C VAL A 234 9.05 6.73 -8.58
N CYS A 235 8.93 7.33 -9.77
CA CYS A 235 7.82 8.23 -10.08
C CYS A 235 6.47 7.52 -9.98
N PHE A 236 6.33 6.29 -10.50
CA PHE A 236 5.09 5.54 -10.37
C PHE A 236 4.73 5.28 -8.91
N VAL A 237 5.64 4.71 -8.13
CA VAL A 237 5.39 4.37 -6.71
C VAL A 237 5.07 5.64 -5.91
N LEU A 238 5.78 6.74 -6.18
CA LEU A 238 5.51 8.04 -5.59
C LEU A 238 4.08 8.53 -5.87
N MET A 239 3.63 8.42 -7.12
CA MET A 239 2.26 8.80 -7.50
C MET A 239 1.21 7.95 -6.77
N HIS A 240 1.43 6.64 -6.61
CA HIS A 240 0.51 5.79 -5.84
C HIS A 240 0.45 6.21 -4.37
N TRP A 241 1.60 6.56 -3.78
CA TRP A 241 1.64 7.06 -2.41
C TRP A 241 0.87 8.38 -2.26
N LEU A 242 1.08 9.33 -3.18
CA LEU A 242 0.37 10.62 -3.18
C LEU A 242 -1.14 10.46 -3.35
N TRP A 243 -1.57 9.59 -4.26
CA TRP A 243 -3.00 9.27 -4.41
C TRP A 243 -3.57 8.65 -3.15
N LEU A 244 -2.84 7.71 -2.52
CA LEU A 244 -3.30 7.10 -1.28
C LEU A 244 -3.39 8.11 -0.14
N ARG A 245 -2.39 9.00 0.00
CA ARG A 245 -2.43 10.10 0.96
C ARG A 245 -3.62 11.03 0.72
N GLY A 246 -3.89 11.38 -0.54
CA GLY A 246 -5.05 12.20 -0.90
C GLY A 246 -6.36 11.50 -0.56
N ASN A 247 -6.47 10.21 -0.91
CA ASN A 247 -7.64 9.40 -0.58
C ASN A 247 -7.87 9.27 0.93
N ASN A 248 -6.81 9.07 1.71
CA ASN A 248 -6.90 8.99 3.16
C ASN A 248 -7.36 10.31 3.77
N ALA A 249 -6.85 11.45 3.29
CA ALA A 249 -7.31 12.76 3.72
C ALA A 249 -8.81 12.96 3.41
N THR A 250 -9.26 12.59 2.21
CA THR A 250 -10.69 12.62 1.88
C THR A 250 -11.52 11.66 2.75
N LEU A 251 -11.02 10.46 3.03
CA LEU A 251 -11.71 9.51 3.91
C LEU A 251 -11.79 10.00 5.36
N ASP A 252 -10.76 10.68 5.85
CA ASP A 252 -10.72 11.28 7.18
C ASP A 252 -11.68 12.48 7.28
N ASP A 253 -11.70 13.35 6.27
CA ASP A 253 -12.67 14.44 6.16
C ASP A 253 -14.11 13.91 6.15
N LEU A 254 -14.38 12.84 5.39
CA LEU A 254 -15.67 12.15 5.42
C LEU A 254 -15.95 11.51 6.78
N GLU A 255 -14.90 11.09 7.52
CA GLU A 255 -15.05 10.57 8.89
C GLU A 255 -15.58 11.61 9.87
N VAL A 256 -15.15 12.85 9.69
CA VAL A 256 -15.47 13.97 10.56
C VAL A 256 -16.74 14.70 10.12
N LEU A 257 -16.93 14.93 8.81
CA LEU A 257 -17.87 15.93 8.31
C LEU A 257 -19.23 15.37 7.92
N ASP A 258 -19.34 14.22 7.24
CA ASP A 258 -20.63 13.54 7.08
C ASP A 258 -20.55 12.21 6.31
N TRP A 259 -20.52 11.08 7.01
CA TRP A 259 -20.85 9.80 6.37
C TRP A 259 -22.32 9.71 5.95
N GLU A 260 -23.18 10.61 6.44
CA GLU A 260 -24.63 10.62 6.13
C GLU A 260 -24.91 11.14 4.71
N GLU A 261 -24.06 12.02 4.16
CA GLU A 261 -24.15 12.47 2.76
C GLU A 261 -23.93 11.33 1.75
N LEU A 262 -23.27 10.24 2.18
CA LEU A 262 -23.07 9.04 1.37
C LEU A 262 -24.29 8.10 1.38
N GLU A 263 -25.25 8.32 2.28
CA GLU A 263 -26.36 7.39 2.55
C GLU A 263 -27.54 7.49 1.54
N GLY A 264 -27.47 8.37 0.54
CA GLY A 264 -28.57 8.61 -0.40
C GLY A 264 -28.29 8.45 -1.89
N LYS A 265 -27.02 8.37 -2.32
CA LYS A 265 -26.66 8.65 -3.72
C LYS A 265 -25.43 7.88 -4.22
N ALA A 266 -25.49 6.54 -4.21
CA ALA A 266 -24.46 5.73 -4.85
C ALA A 266 -24.23 6.11 -6.33
N GLU A 267 -25.28 6.56 -7.01
CA GLU A 267 -25.23 7.02 -8.41
C GLU A 267 -24.68 8.45 -8.60
N GLU A 268 -24.71 9.31 -7.56
CA GLU A 268 -24.21 10.70 -7.66
C GLU A 268 -22.87 10.90 -6.92
N CYS A 269 -22.44 9.92 -6.13
CA CYS A 269 -21.18 9.98 -5.42
C CYS A 269 -20.04 9.39 -6.26
N GLY A 270 -19.17 10.24 -6.78
CA GLY A 270 -17.99 9.83 -7.56
C GLY A 270 -16.96 8.99 -6.79
N TRP A 271 -17.17 8.75 -5.49
CA TRP A 271 -16.35 7.88 -4.64
C TRP A 271 -16.90 6.47 -4.48
N ILE A 272 -18.07 6.21 -5.06
CA ILE A 272 -18.77 4.93 -5.01
C ILE A 272 -18.71 4.30 -6.40
N GLY A 273 -18.28 3.03 -6.48
CA GLY A 273 -18.23 2.28 -7.73
C GLY A 273 -19.03 0.99 -7.67
N ASP A 274 -19.65 0.62 -8.79
CA ASP A 274 -20.27 -0.70 -8.99
C ASP A 274 -19.24 -1.70 -9.54
N ASP A 275 -19.33 -2.97 -9.12
CA ASP A 275 -18.40 -4.04 -9.53
C ASP A 275 -18.48 -4.35 -11.03
N ALA A 276 -19.62 -4.03 -11.66
CA ALA A 276 -19.90 -4.40 -13.04
C ALA A 276 -19.34 -3.43 -14.09
N THR A 277 -18.92 -2.23 -13.71
CA THR A 277 -18.58 -1.15 -14.66
C THR A 277 -17.07 -0.92 -14.86
N ARG A 278 -16.21 -1.64 -14.13
CA ARG A 278 -14.76 -1.56 -14.28
C ARG A 278 -14.22 -2.86 -14.90
N VAL A 279 -14.21 -2.87 -16.23
CA VAL A 279 -13.44 -3.80 -17.08
C VAL A 279 -12.15 -3.09 -17.48
#